data_AF-A0AA37NMR4-F1
#
_entry.id   AF-A0AA37NMR4-F1
#
_cell.length_a   1.000
_cell.length_b   1.000
_cell.length_c   1.000
_cell.angle_alpha   90.00
_cell.angle_beta   90.00
_cell.angle_gamma   90.00
#
_symmetry.space_group_name_H-M   'P 1'
#
loop_
_entity.id
_entity.type
_entity.pdbx_description
1 polymer ?
#
loop_
_entity_poly.entity_id
_entity_poly.type
_entity_poly.pdbx_seq_one_letter_code
_entity_poly.pdbx_strand_id
1 'polypeptide(L)'
;MKRILSYLSIVLLSASVACSDSSEMDKAYNSVITPGFTFGGEEIIAGITPVTFTNTTTAEGTTVSEYFWHFGFAGEGNWSEEAAPDPIVYNRPGDYTVTLTAWGADGNRATTTRTITVLADNVLPTADFSYSPQMISIGTTVTFTDKSTDSDGEIVSREWLFPDGTTSTDINATYTFEQMGMFNVQLTVTDDRGGSNSTSKAINVRAGDVNAFTLLWSTAVASADALCAASVVAASDMGYIYSVSGDGKMVALNTDGAKVWEYDAMAKDGVYLKSEISYPSVDTDGTVYWVAHGYGGSSSASLVYAFDGATGSVLWKNTTAYAPAARIAFSTPCISPSMVIVGSRGTNGAIRGFEKATGKNTATATPANGGGTSGTIALKNGVVIFTNTAQYGYGIMVPDASFVWSPVPTSDTFAPNKILSAGRCQPCVDADNCVYLPGIAEGSGTWNLASFDCTNLTASSKKTPKWSVNLPDGFQQTGASLSADGTTLYIVADKATPSVVYALNTSNGSTRWSYTLDAASNSIPAVDNLGQIHLCTKTGDYVVLSAEGELRYKEHLADSVDGSPTISEWGYSYFLGKDSAAGALKVYSVALPGVTSPAASAWSQYGQNARHSNYQK
;
A
#
# COMPACT_ATOMS: atom_id res chain seq x y z
N MET A 1 52.62 8.32 -9.48
CA MET A 1 53.77 7.81 -10.27
C MET A 1 53.25 7.16 -11.55
N LYS A 2 54.01 7.20 -12.66
CA LYS A 2 54.07 6.27 -13.83
C LYS A 2 52.90 5.24 -13.97
N ARG A 3 52.23 5.04 -15.13
CA ARG A 3 52.62 5.24 -16.56
C ARG A 3 51.43 4.97 -17.53
N ILE A 4 51.42 5.60 -18.72
CA ILE A 4 50.98 5.06 -20.07
C ILE A 4 49.47 4.72 -20.23
N LEU A 5 48.62 5.24 -21.14
CA LEU A 5 48.65 5.74 -22.55
C LEU A 5 48.72 4.63 -23.64
N SER A 6 47.99 4.63 -24.77
CA SER A 6 46.80 5.36 -25.25
C SER A 6 46.28 4.68 -26.54
N TYR A 7 45.10 5.10 -27.01
CA TYR A 7 44.55 4.96 -28.39
C TYR A 7 43.76 3.71 -28.80
N LEU A 8 42.52 4.00 -29.18
CA LEU A 8 41.66 3.24 -30.08
C LEU A 8 42.21 3.39 -31.52
N SER A 9 42.35 2.28 -32.27
CA SER A 9 42.83 2.30 -33.66
C SER A 9 41.91 1.48 -34.56
N ILE A 10 41.10 2.17 -35.36
CA ILE A 10 40.35 1.56 -36.47
C ILE A 10 41.34 1.36 -37.62
N VAL A 11 41.53 0.12 -38.07
CA VAL A 11 42.29 -0.20 -39.28
C VAL A 11 41.31 -0.54 -40.40
N LEU A 12 41.02 0.43 -41.27
CA LEU A 12 40.65 0.10 -42.64
C LEU A 12 41.92 -0.38 -43.35
N LEU A 13 41.92 -1.62 -43.85
CA LEU A 13 42.98 -2.10 -44.74
C LEU A 13 42.48 -2.08 -46.19
N SER A 14 42.50 -0.90 -46.80
CA SER A 14 42.39 -0.76 -48.26
C SER A 14 43.77 -0.94 -48.90
N ALA A 15 44.02 -2.09 -49.51
CA ALA A 15 45.22 -2.35 -50.30
C ALA A 15 44.84 -2.87 -51.69
N SER A 16 44.84 -1.99 -52.68
CA SER A 16 44.67 -2.33 -54.09
C SER A 16 46.04 -2.46 -54.78
N VAL A 17 46.48 -3.68 -55.08
CA VAL A 17 47.59 -3.93 -56.02
C VAL A 17 47.25 -5.10 -56.93
N ALA A 18 47.30 -4.82 -58.23
CA ALA A 18 47.42 -5.73 -59.37
C ALA A 18 46.43 -6.90 -59.50
N CYS A 19 45.68 -6.88 -60.61
CA CYS A 19 45.16 -8.09 -61.21
C CYS A 19 46.33 -9.00 -61.63
N SER A 20 46.37 -10.21 -61.08
CA SER A 20 46.80 -11.38 -61.82
C SER A 20 45.60 -12.30 -61.95
N ASP A 21 45.15 -12.56 -63.17
CA ASP A 21 44.17 -13.62 -63.46
C ASP A 21 44.80 -15.00 -63.20
N SER A 22 44.94 -15.36 -61.94
CA SER A 22 44.93 -16.77 -61.55
C SER A 22 43.51 -17.25 -61.77
N SER A 23 43.28 -17.84 -62.94
CA SER A 23 42.20 -18.81 -63.13
C SER A 23 42.53 -20.03 -62.27
N GLU A 24 42.34 -19.89 -60.96
CA GLU A 24 42.05 -21.04 -60.12
C GLU A 24 40.72 -21.58 -60.65
N MET A 25 40.81 -22.58 -61.52
CA MET A 25 39.69 -23.48 -61.75
C MET A 25 39.22 -23.93 -60.38
N ASP A 26 37.92 -23.79 -60.11
CA ASP A 26 37.29 -24.44 -58.97
C ASP A 26 37.82 -25.88 -58.88
N LYS A 27 38.39 -26.25 -57.73
CA LYS A 27 38.77 -27.64 -57.49
C LYS A 27 37.50 -28.48 -57.57
N ALA A 28 37.31 -29.15 -58.71
CA ALA A 28 36.21 -30.06 -58.93
C ALA A 28 36.43 -31.31 -58.07
N TYR A 29 35.84 -31.30 -56.87
CA TYR A 29 35.77 -32.46 -56.01
C TYR A 29 34.70 -33.41 -56.55
N ASN A 30 35.05 -34.69 -56.70
CA ASN A 30 34.09 -35.76 -57.01
C ASN A 30 33.36 -36.26 -55.74
N SER A 31 33.72 -35.73 -54.57
CA SER A 31 33.08 -36.02 -53.29
C SER A 31 31.93 -35.05 -53.01
N VAL A 32 30.97 -35.47 -52.19
CA VAL A 32 29.85 -34.64 -51.74
C VAL A 32 29.82 -34.66 -50.22
N ILE A 33 29.72 -33.49 -49.60
CA ILE A 33 29.49 -33.33 -48.17
C ILE A 33 28.14 -32.65 -48.00
N THR A 34 27.28 -33.22 -47.16
CA THR A 34 25.96 -32.66 -46.81
C THR A 34 25.94 -32.45 -45.30
N PRO A 35 26.31 -31.25 -44.82
CA PRO A 35 26.24 -30.91 -43.41
C PRO A 35 24.78 -30.85 -42.97
N GLY A 36 24.51 -31.41 -41.80
CA GLY A 36 23.17 -31.43 -41.23
C GLY A 36 23.25 -31.45 -39.71
N PHE A 37 22.25 -30.85 -39.06
CA PHE A 37 22.08 -30.97 -37.62
C PHE A 37 20.64 -30.80 -37.19
N THR A 38 20.34 -31.32 -36.01
CA THR A 38 19.08 -31.11 -35.28
C THR A 38 19.38 -30.55 -33.89
N PHE A 39 18.37 -29.91 -33.31
CA PHE A 39 18.35 -29.46 -31.92
C PHE A 39 16.97 -29.82 -31.35
N GLY A 40 16.89 -30.03 -30.03
CA GLY A 40 15.66 -30.42 -29.34
C GLY A 40 15.27 -29.43 -28.25
N GLY A 41 13.98 -29.40 -27.92
CA GLY A 41 13.34 -28.47 -26.99
C GLY A 41 12.12 -27.83 -27.64
N GLU A 42 10.97 -27.83 -26.95
CA GLU A 42 9.75 -27.14 -27.44
C GLU A 42 9.86 -25.62 -27.20
N GLU A 43 10.52 -25.21 -26.11
CA GLU A 43 10.96 -23.84 -25.86
C GLU A 43 12.43 -23.78 -25.41
N ILE A 44 13.14 -22.73 -25.83
CA ILE A 44 14.52 -22.44 -25.41
C ILE A 44 14.50 -21.12 -24.64
N ILE A 45 14.60 -21.18 -23.31
CA ILE A 45 14.53 -20.01 -22.44
C ILE A 45 15.94 -19.48 -22.12
N ALA A 46 16.11 -18.16 -22.25
CA ALA A 46 17.40 -17.50 -22.07
C ALA A 46 18.00 -17.75 -20.68
N GLY A 47 19.24 -18.26 -20.63
CA GLY A 47 19.97 -18.56 -19.39
C GLY A 47 19.51 -19.82 -18.66
N ILE A 48 18.45 -20.50 -19.14
CA ILE A 48 17.85 -21.67 -18.46
C ILE A 48 18.00 -22.94 -19.30
N THR A 49 17.55 -22.95 -20.56
CA THR A 49 17.52 -24.18 -21.38
C THR A 49 18.87 -24.46 -22.04
N PRO A 50 19.54 -25.60 -21.76
CA PRO A 50 20.72 -26.03 -22.49
C PRO A 50 20.32 -26.70 -23.80
N VAL A 51 20.75 -26.12 -24.93
CA VAL A 51 20.45 -26.61 -26.27
C VAL A 51 21.47 -27.68 -26.67
N THR A 52 21.02 -28.92 -26.88
CA THR A 52 21.87 -30.00 -27.40
C THR A 52 21.77 -30.07 -28.92
N PHE A 53 22.90 -29.89 -29.62
CA PHE A 53 22.98 -30.03 -31.06
C PHE A 53 23.42 -31.44 -31.45
N THR A 54 22.63 -32.12 -32.28
CA THR A 54 22.95 -33.45 -32.81
C THR A 54 23.39 -33.31 -34.27
N ASN A 55 24.64 -33.70 -34.55
CA ASN A 55 25.20 -33.72 -35.90
C ASN A 55 24.58 -34.85 -36.74
N THR A 56 24.16 -34.54 -37.96
CA THR A 56 23.61 -35.49 -38.93
C THR A 56 24.30 -35.37 -40.29
N THR A 57 25.55 -34.89 -40.30
CA THR A 57 26.35 -34.70 -41.52
C THR A 57 26.65 -36.03 -42.21
N THR A 58 26.47 -36.07 -43.54
CA THR A 58 26.82 -37.22 -44.38
C THR A 58 27.86 -36.83 -45.43
N ALA A 59 28.71 -37.77 -45.84
CA ALA A 59 29.67 -37.58 -46.92
C ALA A 59 29.72 -38.80 -47.85
N GLU A 60 29.91 -38.54 -49.15
CA GLU A 60 30.08 -39.54 -50.21
C GLU A 60 31.38 -39.25 -50.97
N GLY A 61 32.17 -40.28 -51.30
CA GLY A 61 33.45 -40.14 -51.99
C GLY A 61 34.60 -39.53 -51.17
N THR A 62 34.35 -39.15 -49.91
CA THR A 62 35.33 -38.66 -48.92
C THR A 62 34.91 -39.05 -47.51
N THR A 63 35.78 -38.84 -46.52
CA THR A 63 35.44 -38.93 -45.09
C THR A 63 35.55 -37.55 -44.47
N VAL A 64 34.61 -37.16 -43.61
CA VAL A 64 34.70 -35.89 -42.87
C VAL A 64 35.90 -35.94 -41.92
N SER A 65 36.77 -34.93 -42.01
CA SER A 65 37.98 -34.81 -41.18
C SER A 65 37.84 -33.75 -40.09
N GLU A 66 37.07 -32.68 -40.33
CA GLU A 66 36.93 -31.54 -39.42
C GLU A 66 35.50 -31.00 -39.43
N TYR A 67 35.07 -30.45 -38.28
CA TYR A 67 33.81 -29.72 -38.11
C TYR A 67 34.10 -28.33 -37.55
N PHE A 68 33.23 -27.37 -37.84
CA PHE A 68 33.21 -26.07 -37.17
C PHE A 68 31.78 -25.60 -36.98
N TRP A 69 31.37 -25.53 -35.72
CA TRP A 69 30.12 -24.94 -35.27
C TRP A 69 30.33 -23.48 -34.94
N HIS A 70 29.37 -22.63 -35.31
CA HIS A 70 29.24 -21.29 -34.77
C HIS A 70 27.79 -21.09 -34.32
N PHE A 71 27.60 -20.86 -33.01
CA PHE A 71 26.29 -20.88 -32.36
C PHE A 71 25.49 -19.58 -32.50
N GLY A 72 26.03 -18.60 -33.22
CA GLY A 72 25.31 -17.40 -33.67
C GLY A 72 25.31 -16.22 -32.70
N PHE A 73 25.68 -16.43 -31.43
CA PHE A 73 25.88 -15.36 -30.46
C PHE A 73 27.31 -14.80 -30.48
N ALA A 74 27.54 -13.67 -29.81
CA ALA A 74 28.85 -13.05 -29.66
C ALA A 74 29.40 -13.25 -28.23
N GLY A 75 30.68 -13.61 -28.12
CA GLY A 75 31.36 -13.83 -26.84
C GLY A 75 32.13 -15.14 -26.80
N GLU A 76 32.69 -15.49 -25.64
CA GLU A 76 33.35 -16.78 -25.42
C GLU A 76 32.32 -17.92 -25.46
N GLY A 77 32.75 -19.11 -25.92
CA GLY A 77 31.90 -20.30 -26.03
C GLY A 77 30.95 -20.32 -27.25
N ASN A 78 31.08 -19.38 -28.19
CA ASN A 78 30.19 -19.28 -29.35
C ASN A 78 30.55 -20.18 -30.54
N TRP A 79 31.52 -21.09 -30.40
CA TRP A 79 31.95 -22.04 -31.43
C TRP A 79 32.40 -23.38 -30.82
N SER A 80 32.53 -24.41 -31.66
CA SER A 80 33.12 -25.71 -31.31
C SER A 80 33.66 -26.41 -32.56
N GLU A 81 34.72 -27.21 -32.43
CA GLU A 81 35.26 -28.06 -33.51
C GLU A 81 34.87 -29.55 -33.35
N GLU A 82 34.17 -29.89 -32.26
CA GLU A 82 33.78 -31.27 -31.95
C GLU A 82 32.65 -31.78 -32.86
N ALA A 83 32.69 -33.08 -33.16
CA ALA A 83 31.61 -33.73 -33.92
C ALA A 83 30.26 -33.68 -33.18
N ALA A 84 30.29 -33.68 -31.85
CA ALA A 84 29.15 -33.48 -30.96
C ALA A 84 29.54 -32.44 -29.89
N PRO A 85 29.08 -31.18 -30.00
CA PRO A 85 29.46 -30.12 -29.06
C PRO A 85 28.73 -30.27 -27.72
N ASP A 86 29.32 -29.71 -26.65
CA ASP A 86 28.66 -29.57 -25.35
C ASP A 86 27.35 -28.75 -25.46
N PRO A 87 26.34 -28.98 -24.59
CA PRO A 87 25.09 -28.23 -24.60
C PRO A 87 25.29 -26.72 -24.40
N ILE A 88 24.65 -25.92 -25.23
CA ILE A 88 24.82 -24.46 -25.28
C ILE A 88 23.67 -23.75 -24.57
N VAL A 89 23.99 -22.88 -23.60
CA VAL A 89 23.01 -22.01 -22.94
C VAL A 89 23.11 -20.61 -23.53
N TYR A 90 22.02 -20.13 -24.12
CA TYR A 90 21.92 -18.80 -24.70
C TYR A 90 21.50 -17.80 -23.62
N ASN A 91 22.40 -16.92 -23.19
CA ASN A 91 22.16 -16.04 -22.03
C ASN A 91 21.30 -14.78 -22.32
N ARG A 92 20.71 -14.67 -23.52
CA ARG A 92 19.82 -13.56 -23.92
C ARG A 92 18.74 -14.07 -24.86
N PRO A 93 17.54 -13.46 -24.86
CA PRO A 93 16.52 -13.75 -25.86
C PRO A 93 16.91 -13.19 -27.23
N GLY A 94 16.40 -13.82 -28.29
CA GLY A 94 16.61 -13.43 -29.68
C GLY A 94 16.75 -14.63 -30.63
N ASP A 95 16.79 -14.33 -31.93
CA ASP A 95 17.06 -15.31 -32.98
C ASP A 95 18.56 -15.46 -33.20
N TYR A 96 19.04 -16.72 -33.19
CA TYR A 96 20.44 -17.05 -33.41
C TYR A 96 20.61 -17.99 -34.60
N THR A 97 21.38 -17.56 -35.60
CA THR A 97 21.74 -18.39 -36.75
C THR A 97 22.91 -19.31 -36.38
N VAL A 98 22.59 -20.57 -36.10
CA VAL A 98 23.58 -21.63 -35.87
C VAL A 98 24.10 -22.11 -37.22
N THR A 99 25.41 -22.17 -37.36
CA THR A 99 26.12 -22.56 -38.59
C THR A 99 26.98 -23.79 -38.31
N LEU A 100 26.90 -24.81 -39.16
CA LEU A 100 27.80 -25.97 -39.15
C LEU A 100 28.51 -26.04 -40.49
N THR A 101 29.84 -25.97 -40.47
CA THR A 101 30.71 -26.28 -41.62
C THR A 101 31.43 -27.60 -41.38
N ALA A 102 31.55 -28.42 -42.42
CA ALA A 102 32.26 -29.69 -42.37
C ALA A 102 33.24 -29.79 -43.56
N TRP A 103 34.43 -30.32 -43.30
CA TRP A 103 35.48 -30.53 -44.30
C TRP A 103 35.76 -32.02 -44.49
N GLY A 104 35.99 -32.43 -45.74
CA GLY A 104 36.42 -33.76 -46.11
C GLY A 104 37.94 -33.87 -46.10
N ALA A 105 38.46 -35.08 -45.93
CA ALA A 105 39.89 -35.38 -45.93
C ALA A 105 40.59 -35.06 -47.27
N ASP A 106 39.84 -34.86 -48.35
CA ASP A 106 40.28 -34.39 -49.66
C ASP A 106 40.36 -32.84 -49.77
N GLY A 107 39.88 -32.11 -48.76
CA GLY A 107 39.83 -30.64 -48.72
C GLY A 107 38.53 -30.03 -49.27
N ASN A 108 37.54 -30.86 -49.64
CA ASN A 108 36.19 -30.39 -49.94
C ASN A 108 35.53 -29.82 -48.67
N ARG A 109 34.63 -28.84 -48.79
CA ARG A 109 33.87 -28.32 -47.64
C ARG A 109 32.45 -27.93 -48.02
N ALA A 110 31.53 -28.04 -47.07
CA ALA A 110 30.17 -27.55 -47.19
C ALA A 110 29.69 -26.94 -45.87
N THR A 111 28.70 -26.07 -45.93
CA THR A 111 28.11 -25.38 -44.76
C THR A 111 26.59 -25.50 -44.78
N THR A 112 25.98 -25.63 -43.61
CA THR A 112 24.53 -25.53 -43.40
C THR A 112 24.21 -24.57 -42.26
N THR A 113 23.02 -23.98 -42.26
CA THR A 113 22.57 -23.06 -41.20
C THR A 113 21.14 -23.38 -40.76
N ARG A 114 20.84 -23.13 -39.48
CA ARG A 114 19.48 -23.13 -38.93
C ARG A 114 19.34 -22.01 -37.92
N THR A 115 18.22 -21.29 -37.95
CA THR A 115 17.86 -20.36 -36.88
C THR A 115 17.29 -21.14 -35.70
N ILE A 116 17.71 -20.77 -34.50
CA ILE A 116 16.99 -21.05 -33.26
C ILE A 116 16.38 -19.74 -32.75
N THR A 117 15.24 -19.82 -32.08
CA THR A 117 14.62 -18.69 -31.37
C THR A 117 14.73 -18.94 -29.88
N VAL A 118 15.29 -17.98 -29.14
CA VAL A 118 15.46 -18.04 -27.69
C VAL A 118 14.53 -17.01 -27.07
N LEU A 119 13.65 -17.46 -26.17
CA LEU A 119 12.64 -16.64 -25.51
C LEU A 119 13.18 -16.05 -24.20
N ALA A 120 12.53 -15.00 -23.72
CA ALA A 120 12.71 -14.54 -22.34
C ALA A 120 12.02 -15.52 -21.37
N ASP A 121 12.41 -15.47 -20.09
CA ASP A 121 11.67 -16.17 -19.03
C ASP A 121 10.22 -15.68 -18.96
N ASN A 122 9.29 -16.51 -18.45
CA ASN A 122 7.87 -16.17 -18.43
C ASN A 122 7.52 -15.26 -17.24
N VAL A 123 6.84 -14.14 -17.50
CA VAL A 123 6.30 -13.27 -16.43
C VAL A 123 4.87 -13.66 -16.15
N LEU A 124 4.61 -14.25 -14.97
CA LEU A 124 3.26 -14.68 -14.59
C LEU A 124 2.22 -13.55 -14.74
N PRO A 125 0.99 -13.85 -15.22
CA PRO A 125 -0.05 -12.86 -15.41
C PRO A 125 -0.44 -12.21 -14.07
N THR A 126 -0.90 -10.97 -14.13
CA THR A 126 -1.47 -10.27 -12.97
C THR A 126 -2.97 -10.45 -12.98
N ALA A 127 -3.49 -11.22 -12.02
CA ALA A 127 -4.93 -11.43 -11.86
C ALA A 127 -5.61 -10.23 -11.18
N ASP A 128 -6.64 -9.65 -11.78
CA ASP A 128 -7.52 -8.66 -11.14
C ASP A 128 -8.96 -8.74 -11.67
N PHE A 129 -9.92 -8.28 -10.88
CA PHE A 129 -11.31 -8.11 -11.34
C PHE A 129 -12.05 -6.99 -10.64
N SER A 130 -13.14 -6.54 -11.27
CA SER A 130 -14.13 -5.64 -10.68
C SER A 130 -15.48 -6.34 -10.58
N TYR A 131 -16.34 -5.93 -9.66
CA TYR A 131 -17.70 -6.46 -9.55
C TYR A 131 -18.74 -5.34 -9.46
N SER A 132 -19.97 -5.64 -9.89
CA SER A 132 -21.10 -4.71 -9.84
C SER A 132 -22.42 -5.48 -9.65
N PRO A 133 -23.35 -5.00 -8.81
CA PRO A 133 -23.25 -3.80 -7.97
C PRO A 133 -22.26 -3.96 -6.80
N GLN A 134 -21.79 -2.83 -6.24
CA GLN A 134 -20.98 -2.81 -5.01
C GLN A 134 -21.81 -3.14 -3.77
N MET A 135 -23.05 -2.64 -3.72
CA MET A 135 -24.07 -3.03 -2.75
C MET A 135 -24.78 -4.29 -3.23
N ILE A 136 -24.56 -5.41 -2.54
CA ILE A 136 -25.15 -6.69 -2.90
C ILE A 136 -26.14 -7.09 -1.81
N SER A 137 -27.40 -7.29 -2.20
CA SER A 137 -28.41 -7.89 -1.33
C SER A 137 -28.63 -9.35 -1.71
N ILE A 138 -29.12 -10.17 -0.79
CA ILE A 138 -29.55 -11.55 -1.08
C ILE A 138 -30.42 -11.58 -2.34
N GLY A 139 -30.16 -12.51 -3.26
CA GLY A 139 -30.87 -12.66 -4.52
C GLY A 139 -30.49 -11.66 -5.61
N THR A 140 -29.52 -10.76 -5.37
CA THR A 140 -28.97 -9.88 -6.40
C THR A 140 -27.94 -10.65 -7.25
N THR A 141 -28.15 -10.70 -8.56
CA THR A 141 -27.12 -11.17 -9.50
C THR A 141 -26.01 -10.14 -9.62
N VAL A 142 -24.78 -10.58 -9.38
CA VAL A 142 -23.56 -9.77 -9.44
C VAL A 142 -22.78 -10.15 -10.69
N THR A 143 -22.35 -9.13 -11.45
CA THR A 143 -21.46 -9.32 -12.60
C THR A 143 -20.01 -9.10 -12.17
N PHE A 144 -19.17 -10.07 -12.51
CA PHE A 144 -17.73 -10.04 -12.30
C PHE A 144 -17.04 -9.77 -13.63
N THR A 145 -16.25 -8.70 -13.68
CA THR A 145 -15.56 -8.24 -14.90
C THR A 145 -14.07 -8.40 -14.72
N ASP A 146 -13.45 -9.24 -15.56
CA ASP A 146 -12.01 -9.45 -15.59
C ASP A 146 -11.26 -8.12 -15.86
N LYS A 147 -10.16 -7.92 -15.13
CA LYS A 147 -9.21 -6.80 -15.22
C LYS A 147 -7.76 -7.30 -15.29
N SER A 148 -7.56 -8.60 -15.42
CA SER A 148 -6.26 -9.24 -15.44
C SER A 148 -5.46 -8.82 -16.68
N THR A 149 -4.14 -8.74 -16.50
CA THR A 149 -3.21 -8.34 -17.55
C THR A 149 -2.02 -9.28 -17.58
N ASP A 150 -1.58 -9.60 -18.79
CA ASP A 150 -0.25 -10.18 -19.03
C ASP A 150 0.64 -9.10 -19.65
N SER A 151 1.94 -9.14 -19.36
CA SER A 151 2.93 -8.13 -19.75
C SER A 151 3.83 -8.54 -20.90
N ASP A 152 3.96 -9.85 -21.16
CA ASP A 152 4.78 -10.39 -22.25
C ASP A 152 4.10 -11.52 -23.06
N GLY A 153 2.86 -11.89 -22.71
CA GLY A 153 1.99 -12.83 -23.44
C GLY A 153 0.50 -12.41 -23.51
N GLU A 154 -0.39 -13.39 -23.64
CA GLU A 154 -1.86 -13.23 -23.59
C GLU A 154 -2.53 -14.20 -22.61
N ILE A 155 -3.61 -13.76 -21.93
CA ILE A 155 -4.36 -14.62 -20.99
C ILE A 155 -5.32 -15.56 -21.74
N VAL A 156 -4.94 -16.83 -21.84
CA VAL A 156 -5.66 -17.88 -22.59
C VAL A 156 -6.77 -18.59 -21.80
N SER A 157 -6.67 -18.68 -20.47
CA SER A 157 -7.74 -19.27 -19.65
C SER A 157 -8.01 -18.53 -18.35
N ARG A 158 -9.25 -18.68 -17.87
CA ARG A 158 -9.82 -18.04 -16.68
C ARG A 158 -10.62 -19.09 -15.91
N GLU A 159 -10.53 -19.07 -14.60
CA GLU A 159 -11.36 -19.86 -13.70
C GLU A 159 -11.83 -18.97 -12.55
N TRP A 160 -13.12 -18.68 -12.53
CA TRP A 160 -13.80 -18.08 -11.38
C TRP A 160 -14.16 -19.19 -10.40
N LEU A 161 -13.92 -18.97 -9.10
CA LEU A 161 -14.38 -19.83 -8.01
C LEU A 161 -15.30 -19.02 -7.09
N PHE A 162 -16.53 -19.50 -6.96
CA PHE A 162 -17.58 -18.90 -6.14
C PHE A 162 -17.70 -19.58 -4.76
N PRO A 163 -18.38 -18.94 -3.78
CA PRO A 163 -18.33 -19.38 -2.38
C PRO A 163 -19.01 -20.73 -2.10
N ASP A 164 -19.90 -21.18 -2.98
CA ASP A 164 -20.56 -22.50 -2.94
C ASP A 164 -19.70 -23.62 -3.58
N GLY A 165 -18.55 -23.27 -4.15
CA GLY A 165 -17.67 -24.18 -4.88
C GLY A 165 -18.00 -24.32 -6.37
N THR A 166 -18.98 -23.57 -6.90
CA THR A 166 -19.22 -23.52 -8.36
C THR A 166 -18.13 -22.70 -9.05
N THR A 167 -17.90 -23.00 -10.34
CA THR A 167 -16.90 -22.32 -11.16
C THR A 167 -17.48 -21.83 -12.49
N SER A 168 -16.80 -20.85 -13.10
CA SER A 168 -17.06 -20.39 -14.48
C SER A 168 -15.73 -20.15 -15.19
N THR A 169 -15.71 -20.34 -16.51
CA THR A 169 -14.58 -20.02 -17.40
C THR A 169 -14.85 -18.81 -18.29
N ASP A 170 -15.92 -18.05 -18.02
CA ASP A 170 -16.30 -16.86 -18.79
C ASP A 170 -15.28 -15.73 -18.61
N ILE A 171 -15.13 -14.86 -19.61
CA ILE A 171 -14.33 -13.62 -19.45
C ILE A 171 -14.95 -12.72 -18.38
N ASN A 172 -16.27 -12.59 -18.39
CA ASN A 172 -17.03 -11.90 -17.35
C ASN A 172 -18.10 -12.86 -16.82
N ALA A 173 -17.95 -13.32 -15.58
CA ALA A 173 -18.90 -14.25 -14.99
C ALA A 173 -20.04 -13.54 -14.26
N THR A 174 -21.11 -14.29 -13.93
CA THR A 174 -22.19 -13.80 -13.07
C THR A 174 -22.49 -14.81 -11.97
N TYR A 175 -22.83 -14.34 -10.78
CA TYR A 175 -23.20 -15.18 -9.64
C TYR A 175 -24.25 -14.48 -8.77
N THR A 176 -25.14 -15.24 -8.14
CA THR A 176 -26.22 -14.71 -7.29
C THR A 176 -26.06 -15.25 -5.89
N PHE A 177 -25.94 -14.37 -4.90
CA PHE A 177 -25.73 -14.77 -3.50
C PHE A 177 -27.07 -15.05 -2.82
N GLU A 178 -27.28 -16.29 -2.35
CA GLU A 178 -28.52 -16.71 -1.68
C GLU A 178 -28.53 -16.44 -0.16
N GLN A 179 -27.39 -16.04 0.42
CA GLN A 179 -27.23 -15.81 1.86
C GLN A 179 -26.51 -14.48 2.11
N MET A 180 -26.77 -13.86 3.26
CA MET A 180 -26.02 -12.69 3.73
C MET A 180 -24.73 -13.12 4.44
N GLY A 181 -23.76 -12.21 4.51
CA GLY A 181 -22.46 -12.43 5.15
C GLY A 181 -21.30 -11.98 4.26
N MET A 182 -20.08 -12.27 4.73
CA MET A 182 -18.85 -12.06 3.96
C MET A 182 -18.48 -13.31 3.16
N PHE A 183 -18.27 -13.13 1.86
CA PHE A 183 -17.92 -14.19 0.92
C PHE A 183 -16.68 -13.82 0.12
N ASN A 184 -15.86 -14.81 -0.24
CA ASN A 184 -14.73 -14.59 -1.15
C ASN A 184 -15.08 -15.12 -2.54
N VAL A 185 -14.79 -14.33 -3.57
CA VAL A 185 -14.75 -14.79 -4.96
C VAL A 185 -13.31 -14.72 -5.43
N GLN A 186 -12.83 -15.80 -6.06
CA GLN A 186 -11.49 -15.91 -6.62
C GLN A 186 -11.57 -15.92 -8.14
N LEU A 187 -10.59 -15.29 -8.79
CA LEU A 187 -10.29 -15.43 -10.20
C LEU A 187 -8.85 -15.96 -10.33
N THR A 188 -8.69 -17.08 -11.02
CA THR A 188 -7.41 -17.61 -11.48
C THR A 188 -7.30 -17.39 -12.99
N VAL A 189 -6.14 -16.94 -13.46
CA VAL A 189 -5.84 -16.73 -14.89
C VAL A 189 -4.55 -17.41 -15.28
N THR A 190 -4.47 -17.85 -16.54
CA THR A 190 -3.31 -18.54 -17.11
C THR A 190 -2.91 -17.87 -18.44
N ASP A 191 -1.62 -17.65 -18.62
CA ASP A 191 -0.99 -17.11 -19.84
C ASP A 191 -0.79 -18.17 -20.93
N ASP A 192 -0.41 -17.74 -22.14
CA ASP A 192 -0.17 -18.58 -23.32
C ASP A 192 1.07 -19.50 -23.19
N ARG A 193 1.91 -19.28 -22.17
CA ARG A 193 3.04 -20.14 -21.78
C ARG A 193 2.74 -20.99 -20.54
N GLY A 194 1.49 -21.06 -20.10
CA GLY A 194 1.01 -21.89 -18.99
C GLY A 194 1.30 -21.37 -17.59
N GLY A 195 1.93 -20.20 -17.44
CA GLY A 195 2.06 -19.53 -16.15
C GLY A 195 0.70 -19.09 -15.62
N SER A 196 0.47 -19.25 -14.31
CA SER A 196 -0.83 -18.99 -13.70
C SER A 196 -0.72 -18.17 -12.42
N ASN A 197 -1.72 -17.33 -12.17
CA ASN A 197 -1.82 -16.51 -10.97
C ASN A 197 -3.29 -16.34 -10.56
N SER A 198 -3.56 -15.96 -9.30
CA SER A 198 -4.93 -15.77 -8.81
C SER A 198 -5.07 -14.54 -7.91
N THR A 199 -6.30 -14.04 -7.83
CA THR A 199 -6.70 -12.92 -6.98
C THR A 199 -8.02 -13.25 -6.29
N SER A 200 -8.30 -12.64 -5.14
CA SER A 200 -9.54 -12.86 -4.40
C SER A 200 -10.07 -11.55 -3.83
N LYS A 201 -11.39 -11.36 -3.88
CA LYS A 201 -12.05 -10.19 -3.28
C LYS A 201 -13.14 -10.63 -2.32
N ALA A 202 -13.14 -10.00 -1.16
CA ALA A 202 -14.14 -10.18 -0.13
C ALA A 202 -15.37 -9.31 -0.46
N ILE A 203 -16.55 -9.90 -0.28
CA ILE A 203 -17.83 -9.38 -0.76
C ILE A 203 -18.83 -9.48 0.37
N ASN A 204 -19.40 -8.34 0.75
CA ASN A 204 -20.41 -8.24 1.79
C ASN A 204 -21.81 -8.31 1.17
N VAL A 205 -22.56 -9.37 1.50
CA VAL A 205 -23.95 -9.54 1.06
C VAL A 205 -24.88 -9.22 2.22
N ARG A 206 -25.89 -8.39 1.96
CA ARG A 206 -26.81 -7.84 2.95
C ARG A 206 -28.20 -8.44 2.84
N ALA A 207 -28.96 -8.35 3.92
CA ALA A 207 -30.41 -8.59 3.87
C ALA A 207 -31.16 -7.55 3.00
N GLY A 208 -30.58 -6.37 2.82
CA GLY A 208 -31.12 -5.24 2.06
C GLY A 208 -30.48 -3.92 2.51
N ASP A 209 -30.97 -2.80 1.99
CA ASP A 209 -30.76 -1.48 2.59
C ASP A 209 -31.70 -1.30 3.81
N VAL A 210 -31.31 -0.44 4.76
CA VAL A 210 -32.11 -0.15 5.95
C VAL A 210 -33.03 1.04 5.71
N ASN A 211 -34.25 1.01 6.27
CA ASN A 211 -35.24 2.09 6.10
C ASN A 211 -35.15 3.20 7.18
N ALA A 212 -34.31 3.01 8.20
CA ALA A 212 -34.04 3.97 9.27
C ALA A 212 -32.63 3.74 9.85
N PHE A 213 -32.18 4.65 10.72
CA PHE A 213 -30.99 4.40 11.53
C PHE A 213 -31.13 3.07 12.28
N THR A 214 -30.16 2.18 12.13
CA THR A 214 -30.22 0.82 12.67
C THR A 214 -28.92 0.48 13.38
N LEU A 215 -28.99 0.20 14.69
CA LEU A 215 -27.92 -0.52 15.40
C LEU A 215 -27.98 -1.99 14.96
N LEU A 216 -26.95 -2.46 14.26
CA LEU A 216 -26.86 -3.85 13.80
C LEU A 216 -26.46 -4.77 14.94
N TRP A 217 -25.40 -4.40 15.67
CA TRP A 217 -24.88 -5.15 16.81
C TRP A 217 -24.00 -4.28 17.71
N SER A 218 -23.76 -4.77 18.93
CA SER A 218 -22.72 -4.24 19.83
C SER A 218 -22.00 -5.40 20.52
N THR A 219 -20.68 -5.46 20.43
CA THR A 219 -19.86 -6.56 20.97
C THR A 219 -18.89 -6.04 22.01
N ALA A 220 -18.88 -6.66 23.20
CA ALA A 220 -17.91 -6.36 24.25
C ALA A 220 -16.51 -6.85 23.85
N VAL A 221 -15.54 -5.93 23.86
CA VAL A 221 -14.14 -6.21 23.50
C VAL A 221 -13.19 -6.11 24.70
N ALA A 222 -13.51 -5.28 25.70
CA ALA A 222 -12.77 -5.15 26.95
C ALA A 222 -13.67 -4.73 28.12
N SER A 223 -13.12 -4.58 29.33
CA SER A 223 -13.83 -3.96 30.47
C SER A 223 -14.06 -2.46 30.26
N ALA A 224 -15.11 -1.89 30.86
CA ALA A 224 -15.44 -0.45 30.78
C ALA A 224 -14.33 0.49 31.29
N ASP A 225 -13.40 0.00 32.11
CA ASP A 225 -12.25 0.78 32.62
C ASP A 225 -11.04 0.76 31.67
N ALA A 226 -11.13 0.02 30.55
CA ALA A 226 -10.14 0.03 29.48
C ALA A 226 -10.40 1.11 28.40
N LEU A 227 -11.38 2.00 28.59
CA LEU A 227 -11.59 3.14 27.71
C LEU A 227 -10.36 4.08 27.74
N CYS A 228 -9.88 4.51 26.57
CA CYS A 228 -8.78 5.46 26.44
C CYS A 228 -9.20 6.82 25.89
N ALA A 229 -8.36 7.82 26.13
CA ALA A 229 -8.53 9.17 25.57
C ALA A 229 -8.24 9.15 24.07
N ALA A 230 -9.29 9.26 23.26
CA ALA A 230 -9.39 8.78 21.88
C ALA A 230 -9.16 7.27 21.74
N SER A 231 -10.20 6.59 21.25
CA SER A 231 -10.27 5.17 20.93
C SER A 231 -11.02 5.03 19.61
N VAL A 232 -10.40 4.44 18.59
CA VAL A 232 -11.01 4.24 17.27
C VAL A 232 -10.77 2.83 16.78
N VAL A 233 -11.62 2.40 15.85
CA VAL A 233 -11.70 1.06 15.31
C VAL A 233 -11.31 1.13 13.83
N ALA A 234 -10.31 0.37 13.40
CA ALA A 234 -9.98 0.28 11.97
C ALA A 234 -10.86 -0.79 11.30
N ALA A 235 -11.53 -0.44 10.20
CA ALA A 235 -12.29 -1.38 9.39
C ALA A 235 -11.55 -1.67 8.08
N SER A 236 -11.42 -2.95 7.75
CA SER A 236 -10.80 -3.44 6.52
C SER A 236 -11.84 -3.81 5.46
N ASP A 237 -11.41 -3.74 4.22
CA ASP A 237 -12.20 -4.15 3.05
C ASP A 237 -12.24 -5.68 2.87
N MET A 238 -11.73 -6.42 3.87
CA MET A 238 -11.73 -7.89 3.95
C MET A 238 -12.74 -8.42 4.99
N GLY A 239 -13.51 -7.53 5.63
CA GLY A 239 -14.61 -7.90 6.53
C GLY A 239 -14.21 -7.95 8.02
N TYR A 240 -13.02 -7.46 8.35
CA TYR A 240 -12.50 -7.42 9.72
C TYR A 240 -12.47 -6.01 10.30
N ILE A 241 -12.75 -5.93 11.59
CA ILE A 241 -12.92 -4.72 12.39
C ILE A 241 -12.01 -4.81 13.62
N TYR A 242 -10.99 -3.96 13.69
CA TYR A 242 -9.92 -4.02 14.70
C TYR A 242 -10.08 -2.92 15.74
N SER A 243 -10.34 -3.31 16.99
CA SER A 243 -10.39 -2.40 18.14
C SER A 243 -9.18 -2.59 19.04
N VAL A 244 -8.62 -1.50 19.55
CA VAL A 244 -7.57 -1.52 20.58
C VAL A 244 -8.11 -0.91 21.87
N SER A 245 -7.86 -1.57 22.99
CA SER A 245 -8.31 -1.15 24.33
C SER A 245 -7.14 -0.83 25.26
N GLY A 246 -7.44 -0.01 26.28
CA GLY A 246 -6.46 0.56 27.21
C GLY A 246 -5.82 -0.40 28.20
N ASP A 247 -6.28 -1.65 28.23
CA ASP A 247 -5.64 -2.79 28.91
C ASP A 247 -4.53 -3.44 28.07
N GLY A 248 -4.31 -2.96 26.83
CA GLY A 248 -3.21 -3.40 25.97
C GLY A 248 -3.56 -4.54 25.04
N LYS A 249 -4.84 -4.66 24.67
CA LYS A 249 -5.34 -5.67 23.77
C LYS A 249 -5.73 -5.10 22.42
N MET A 250 -5.49 -5.89 21.37
CA MET A 250 -6.14 -5.71 20.09
C MET A 250 -7.10 -6.88 19.85
N VAL A 251 -8.34 -6.56 19.48
CA VAL A 251 -9.41 -7.52 19.20
C VAL A 251 -9.87 -7.31 17.77
N ALA A 252 -9.94 -8.40 16.99
CA ALA A 252 -10.60 -8.41 15.68
C ALA A 252 -12.00 -9.00 15.79
N LEU A 253 -12.96 -8.31 15.20
CA LEU A 253 -14.32 -8.78 14.96
C LEU A 253 -14.53 -9.00 13.46
N ASN A 254 -15.44 -9.89 13.08
CA ASN A 254 -15.98 -9.94 11.72
C ASN A 254 -17.14 -8.95 11.56
N THR A 255 -17.71 -8.85 10.35
CA THR A 255 -18.88 -7.99 10.04
C THR A 255 -20.13 -8.29 10.85
N ASP A 256 -20.25 -9.48 11.46
CA ASP A 256 -21.38 -9.88 12.30
C ASP A 256 -21.13 -9.56 13.79
N GLY A 257 -20.00 -8.94 14.10
CA GLY A 257 -19.58 -8.60 15.46
C GLY A 257 -19.01 -9.77 16.25
N ALA A 258 -18.80 -10.94 15.64
CA ALA A 258 -18.19 -12.09 16.30
C ALA A 258 -16.67 -11.88 16.46
N LYS A 259 -16.13 -12.15 17.64
CA LYS A 259 -14.69 -12.10 17.91
C LYS A 259 -13.96 -13.21 17.14
N VAL A 260 -13.05 -12.82 16.25
CA VAL A 260 -12.24 -13.72 15.43
C VAL A 260 -10.94 -14.07 16.17
N TRP A 261 -10.22 -13.06 16.64
CA TRP A 261 -8.99 -13.22 17.40
C TRP A 261 -8.75 -12.08 18.40
N GLU A 262 -7.85 -12.31 19.35
CA GLU A 262 -7.41 -11.33 20.35
C GLU A 262 -5.89 -11.45 20.56
N TYR A 263 -5.20 -10.32 20.57
CA TYR A 263 -3.79 -10.22 20.91
C TYR A 263 -3.59 -9.37 22.16
N ASP A 264 -3.05 -9.97 23.22
CA ASP A 264 -2.76 -9.32 24.50
C ASP A 264 -1.26 -9.00 24.57
N ALA A 265 -0.88 -7.74 24.36
CA ALA A 265 0.53 -7.33 24.30
C ALA A 265 1.24 -7.40 25.66
N MET A 266 0.50 -7.32 26.77
CA MET A 266 1.06 -7.54 28.11
C MET A 266 1.38 -9.03 28.30
N ALA A 267 0.44 -9.93 27.99
CA ALA A 267 0.61 -11.36 28.20
C ALA A 267 1.57 -12.02 27.20
N LYS A 268 1.67 -11.50 25.97
CA LYS A 268 2.54 -12.04 24.91
C LYS A 268 3.95 -11.45 24.91
N ASP A 269 4.08 -10.14 25.18
CA ASP A 269 5.33 -9.40 24.97
C ASP A 269 5.79 -8.59 26.20
N GLY A 270 5.02 -8.60 27.29
CA GLY A 270 5.34 -7.81 28.49
C GLY A 270 5.16 -6.31 28.32
N VAL A 271 4.46 -5.85 27.28
CA VAL A 271 4.26 -4.41 27.02
C VAL A 271 3.02 -3.92 27.76
N TYR A 272 3.24 -3.12 28.80
CA TYR A 272 2.14 -2.54 29.59
C TYR A 272 1.61 -1.26 28.94
N LEU A 273 0.40 -1.32 28.39
CA LEU A 273 -0.35 -0.16 27.94
C LEU A 273 -1.27 0.35 29.06
N LYS A 274 -1.38 1.67 29.20
CA LYS A 274 -2.41 2.32 30.03
C LYS A 274 -2.68 3.74 29.57
N SER A 275 -3.93 4.08 29.24
CA SER A 275 -4.43 5.43 28.94
C SER A 275 -3.80 6.22 27.77
N GLU A 276 -2.64 5.81 27.25
CA GLU A 276 -1.93 6.41 26.11
C GLU A 276 -1.69 5.36 25.00
N ILE A 277 -2.78 4.85 24.39
CA ILE A 277 -2.72 3.83 23.31
C ILE A 277 -2.29 4.40 21.95
N SER A 278 -1.88 3.51 21.05
CA SER A 278 -1.83 3.77 19.60
C SER A 278 -3.04 3.10 18.92
N TYR A 279 -3.40 3.59 17.74
CA TYR A 279 -4.51 3.06 16.95
C TYR A 279 -3.99 2.02 15.94
N PRO A 280 -4.77 0.98 15.62
CA PRO A 280 -4.41 0.04 14.55
C PRO A 280 -4.66 0.70 13.19
N SER A 281 -3.80 0.48 12.21
CA SER A 281 -4.06 0.81 10.80
C SER A 281 -4.07 -0.47 9.98
N VAL A 282 -4.89 -0.55 8.93
CA VAL A 282 -4.96 -1.70 8.03
C VAL A 282 -4.61 -1.31 6.60
N ASP A 283 -3.78 -2.15 5.99
CA ASP A 283 -3.31 -2.02 4.62
C ASP A 283 -4.24 -2.74 3.62
N THR A 284 -4.04 -2.50 2.33
CA THR A 284 -4.91 -3.02 1.26
C THR A 284 -4.78 -4.52 1.04
N ASP A 285 -3.69 -5.12 1.55
CA ASP A 285 -3.40 -6.55 1.59
C ASP A 285 -3.95 -7.24 2.87
N GLY A 286 -4.59 -6.48 3.76
CA GLY A 286 -5.13 -6.99 5.03
C GLY A 286 -4.15 -6.97 6.19
N THR A 287 -2.89 -6.56 5.99
CA THR A 287 -1.93 -6.42 7.09
C THR A 287 -2.37 -5.34 8.06
N VAL A 288 -2.40 -5.67 9.36
CA VAL A 288 -2.71 -4.71 10.43
C VAL A 288 -1.42 -4.28 11.11
N TYR A 289 -1.18 -2.97 11.15
CA TYR A 289 -0.06 -2.35 11.85
C TYR A 289 -0.52 -1.70 13.14
N TRP A 290 0.20 -1.96 14.24
CA TRP A 290 -0.13 -1.44 15.57
C TRP A 290 1.13 -1.20 16.40
N VAL A 291 1.04 -0.38 17.45
CA VAL A 291 2.19 -0.03 18.30
C VAL A 291 1.84 -0.13 19.78
N ALA A 292 2.43 -1.08 20.50
CA ALA A 292 2.30 -1.12 21.95
C ALA A 292 3.38 -0.26 22.61
N HIS A 293 2.95 0.77 23.33
CA HIS A 293 3.79 1.65 24.15
C HIS A 293 3.93 1.07 25.56
N GLY A 294 5.16 0.89 26.03
CA GLY A 294 5.44 0.43 27.40
C GLY A 294 5.41 1.58 28.41
N TYR A 295 4.38 1.61 29.26
CA TYR A 295 4.19 2.63 30.29
C TYR A 295 4.81 2.22 31.65
N GLY A 296 5.64 3.07 32.24
CA GLY A 296 5.90 3.06 33.70
C GLY A 296 6.96 2.11 34.25
N GLY A 297 7.84 1.49 33.45
CA GLY A 297 8.92 0.63 33.95
C GLY A 297 10.14 0.55 33.03
N SER A 298 11.35 0.42 33.60
CA SER A 298 12.64 0.53 32.89
C SER A 298 13.05 -0.69 32.05
N SER A 299 12.12 -1.58 31.71
CA SER A 299 12.40 -2.84 30.99
C SER A 299 11.50 -3.12 29.76
N SER A 300 10.31 -2.52 29.66
CA SER A 300 9.42 -2.73 28.50
C SER A 300 9.81 -1.80 27.34
N ALA A 301 10.30 -2.39 26.24
CA ALA A 301 10.46 -1.67 24.97
C ALA A 301 9.09 -1.43 24.33
N SER A 302 8.91 -0.27 23.69
CA SER A 302 7.73 -0.04 22.85
C SER A 302 7.89 -0.78 21.52
N LEU A 303 6.88 -1.54 21.11
CA LEU A 303 6.94 -2.47 19.99
C LEU A 303 6.03 -2.04 18.85
N VAL A 304 6.55 -2.06 17.62
CA VAL A 304 5.75 -1.93 16.39
C VAL A 304 5.50 -3.32 15.84
N TYR A 305 4.26 -3.63 15.49
CA TYR A 305 3.84 -4.94 15.00
C TYR A 305 3.25 -4.85 13.60
N ALA A 306 3.36 -5.94 12.86
CA ALA A 306 2.48 -6.29 11.76
C ALA A 306 1.80 -7.62 12.04
N PHE A 307 0.50 -7.68 11.79
CA PHE A 307 -0.32 -8.88 11.92
C PHE A 307 -0.98 -9.20 10.60
N ASP A 308 -1.11 -10.50 10.30
CA ASP A 308 -2.11 -10.97 9.35
C ASP A 308 -3.50 -10.65 9.92
N GLY A 309 -4.26 -9.81 9.24
CA GLY A 309 -5.53 -9.28 9.75
C GLY A 309 -6.62 -10.33 9.95
N ALA A 310 -6.60 -11.40 9.16
CA ALA A 310 -7.60 -12.47 9.26
C ALA A 310 -7.35 -13.40 10.46
N THR A 311 -6.09 -13.72 10.75
CA THR A 311 -5.71 -14.73 11.76
C THR A 311 -5.15 -14.17 13.05
N GLY A 312 -4.70 -12.90 13.07
CA GLY A 312 -3.99 -12.31 14.20
C GLY A 312 -2.55 -12.82 14.35
N SER A 313 -2.03 -13.55 13.35
CA SER A 313 -0.66 -14.05 13.34
C SER A 313 0.33 -12.89 13.21
N VAL A 314 1.32 -12.82 14.10
CA VAL A 314 2.39 -11.80 14.02
C VAL A 314 3.27 -12.12 12.81
N LEU A 315 3.21 -11.27 11.78
CA LEU A 315 4.11 -11.33 10.61
C LEU A 315 5.51 -10.88 11.00
N TRP A 316 5.59 -9.76 11.72
CA TRP A 316 6.82 -9.28 12.35
C TRP A 316 6.52 -8.38 13.54
N LYS A 317 7.51 -8.22 14.43
CA LYS A 317 7.51 -7.19 15.48
C LYS A 317 8.91 -6.58 15.60
N ASN A 318 8.98 -5.25 15.61
CA ASN A 318 10.23 -4.52 15.77
C ASN A 318 10.44 -4.10 17.23
N THR A 319 11.55 -4.54 17.82
CA THR A 319 11.95 -4.31 19.21
C THR A 319 13.11 -3.33 19.37
N THR A 320 13.70 -2.85 18.27
CA THR A 320 15.02 -2.18 18.25
C THR A 320 14.99 -0.75 17.69
N ALA A 321 13.96 -0.37 16.94
CA ALA A 321 13.87 0.96 16.33
C ALA A 321 13.68 2.08 17.36
N TYR A 322 13.19 1.76 18.55
CA TYR A 322 12.99 2.70 19.64
C TYR A 322 13.77 2.29 20.89
N ALA A 323 14.30 3.27 21.61
CA ALA A 323 14.95 3.04 22.89
C ALA A 323 13.92 2.56 23.95
N PRO A 324 14.35 1.82 24.99
CA PRO A 324 13.50 1.54 26.15
C PRO A 324 12.85 2.81 26.71
N ALA A 325 11.58 2.71 27.12
CA ALA A 325 10.74 3.83 27.56
C ALA A 325 10.51 4.96 26.53
N ALA A 326 10.79 4.75 25.23
CA ALA A 326 10.33 5.67 24.18
C ALA A 326 8.80 5.68 24.12
N ARG A 327 8.21 6.86 24.39
CA ARG A 327 6.75 7.01 24.45
C ARG A 327 6.14 7.09 23.05
N ILE A 328 5.37 6.07 22.66
CA ILE A 328 4.61 6.04 21.40
C ILE A 328 3.11 6.15 21.70
N ALA A 329 2.75 7.28 22.30
CA ALA A 329 1.41 7.58 22.79
C ALA A 329 0.60 8.32 21.72
N PHE A 330 -0.63 7.88 21.42
CA PHE A 330 -1.57 8.50 20.47
C PHE A 330 -1.14 8.49 19.00
N SER A 331 -0.14 7.70 18.62
CA SER A 331 0.29 7.55 17.22
C SER A 331 -0.68 6.66 16.45
N THR A 332 -1.04 7.04 15.23
CA THR A 332 -1.56 6.12 14.20
C THR A 332 -0.38 5.71 13.31
N PRO A 333 -0.12 4.42 13.05
CA PRO A 333 0.81 4.01 12.00
C PRO A 333 0.34 4.53 10.65
N CYS A 334 1.12 5.39 10.03
CA CYS A 334 0.81 5.94 8.71
C CYS A 334 1.31 4.97 7.64
N ILE A 335 0.42 4.54 6.75
CA ILE A 335 0.76 3.62 5.66
C ILE A 335 1.12 4.44 4.41
N SER A 336 2.23 4.08 3.76
CA SER A 336 2.55 4.45 2.38
C SER A 336 2.78 3.17 1.56
N PRO A 337 2.83 3.22 0.22
CA PRO A 337 3.02 2.01 -0.59
C PRO A 337 4.34 1.27 -0.32
N SER A 338 5.36 1.98 0.19
CA SER A 338 6.70 1.43 0.41
C SER A 338 7.02 1.12 1.87
N MET A 339 6.30 1.72 2.83
CA MET A 339 6.63 1.58 4.25
C MET A 339 5.50 1.99 5.19
N VAL A 340 5.60 1.50 6.42
CA VAL A 340 4.80 1.96 7.57
C VAL A 340 5.61 2.97 8.37
N ILE A 341 4.95 4.04 8.81
CA ILE A 341 5.63 5.19 9.40
C ILE A 341 5.05 5.45 10.79
N VAL A 342 5.93 5.45 11.81
CA VAL A 342 5.55 5.63 13.21
C VAL A 342 6.40 6.74 13.84
N GLY A 343 5.75 7.61 14.62
CA GLY A 343 6.40 8.67 15.38
C GLY A 343 6.43 8.37 16.88
N SER A 344 7.53 8.70 17.56
CA SER A 344 7.61 8.68 19.03
C SER A 344 7.70 10.08 19.63
N ARG A 345 7.05 10.27 20.77
CA ARG A 345 6.87 11.55 21.47
C ARG A 345 8.03 11.86 22.42
N GLY A 346 8.32 13.15 22.59
CA GLY A 346 9.30 13.67 23.57
C GLY A 346 10.54 14.26 22.89
N THR A 347 11.43 14.86 23.69
CA THR A 347 12.60 15.62 23.22
C THR A 347 13.60 14.79 22.40
N ASN A 348 13.68 13.48 22.65
CA ASN A 348 14.48 12.53 21.86
C ASN A 348 13.61 11.68 20.90
N GLY A 349 12.38 12.11 20.64
CA GLY A 349 11.44 11.40 19.79
C GLY A 349 11.91 11.34 18.33
N ALA A 350 11.55 10.26 17.63
CA ALA A 350 11.99 9.99 16.27
C ALA A 350 10.82 9.51 15.39
N ILE A 351 10.90 9.82 14.10
CA ILE A 351 10.06 9.23 13.06
C ILE A 351 10.85 8.06 12.44
N ARG A 352 10.19 6.90 12.31
CA ARG A 352 10.76 5.67 11.76
C ARG A 352 9.93 5.19 10.58
N GLY A 353 10.60 4.78 9.51
CA GLY A 353 10.00 4.08 8.38
C GLY A 353 10.37 2.60 8.44
N PHE A 354 9.38 1.74 8.32
CA PHE A 354 9.51 0.28 8.40
C PHE A 354 9.12 -0.35 7.08
N GLU A 355 10.00 -1.21 6.54
CA GLU A 355 9.69 -2.05 5.38
C GLU A 355 8.49 -2.96 5.67
N LYS A 356 7.43 -2.86 4.86
CA LYS A 356 6.14 -3.55 5.07
C LYS A 356 6.30 -5.06 5.30
N ALA A 357 7.20 -5.71 4.58
CA ALA A 357 7.39 -7.16 4.60
C ALA A 357 8.19 -7.70 5.80
N THR A 358 9.15 -6.92 6.32
CA THR A 358 10.16 -7.42 7.28
C THR A 358 10.13 -6.73 8.64
N GLY A 359 9.49 -5.57 8.74
CA GLY A 359 9.58 -4.70 9.92
C GLY A 359 10.96 -4.10 10.14
N LYS A 360 11.86 -4.18 9.15
CA LYS A 360 13.18 -3.55 9.20
C LYS A 360 13.00 -2.02 9.18
N ASN A 361 13.62 -1.34 10.13
CA ASN A 361 13.73 0.12 10.11
C ASN A 361 14.64 0.52 8.94
N THR A 362 14.07 1.12 7.90
CA THR A 362 14.75 1.54 6.67
C THR A 362 14.96 3.05 6.59
N ALA A 363 14.18 3.84 7.32
CA ALA A 363 14.25 5.30 7.28
C ALA A 363 14.12 5.93 8.67
N THR A 364 14.78 7.06 8.91
CA THR A 364 14.87 7.65 10.25
C THR A 364 15.07 9.15 10.20
N ALA A 365 14.21 9.88 10.91
CA ALA A 365 14.41 11.29 11.25
C ALA A 365 14.32 11.49 12.77
N THR A 366 15.21 12.30 13.32
CA THR A 366 15.15 12.76 14.71
C THR A 366 14.99 14.29 14.69
N PRO A 367 13.76 14.82 14.85
CA PRO A 367 13.54 16.27 14.86
C PRO A 367 14.27 16.94 16.02
N ALA A 368 14.93 18.07 15.76
CA ALA A 368 15.74 18.78 16.76
C ALA A 368 14.98 19.19 18.03
N ASN A 369 13.65 19.35 17.92
CA ASN A 369 12.76 19.73 19.02
C ASN A 369 11.81 18.60 19.44
N GLY A 370 12.15 17.34 19.17
CA GLY A 370 11.38 16.18 19.60
C GLY A 370 10.29 15.71 18.62
N GLY A 371 9.92 14.44 18.75
CA GLY A 371 9.24 13.69 17.69
C GLY A 371 7.71 13.67 17.70
N GLY A 372 7.20 12.77 16.86
CA GLY A 372 5.79 12.61 16.49
C GLY A 372 4.87 12.26 17.67
N THR A 373 3.78 13.03 17.84
CA THR A 373 2.75 12.73 18.86
C THR A 373 1.58 11.92 18.34
N SER A 374 1.00 12.27 17.19
CA SER A 374 -0.29 11.69 16.82
C SER A 374 -0.59 11.74 15.34
N GLY A 375 -0.43 12.89 14.69
CA GLY A 375 -0.66 13.05 13.27
C GLY A 375 0.58 12.70 12.48
N THR A 376 0.47 11.74 11.57
CA THR A 376 1.48 11.44 10.55
C THR A 376 0.74 11.10 9.27
N ILE A 377 1.07 11.80 8.18
CA ILE A 377 0.52 11.57 6.85
C ILE A 377 1.65 11.47 5.85
N ALA A 378 1.54 10.51 4.93
CA ALA A 378 2.40 10.40 3.75
C ALA A 378 1.70 11.07 2.55
N LEU A 379 2.45 11.89 1.83
CA LEU A 379 2.04 12.54 0.59
C LEU A 379 2.40 11.67 -0.62
N LYS A 380 1.73 11.87 -1.75
CA LYS A 380 1.96 11.12 -3.00
C LYS A 380 3.40 11.24 -3.53
N ASN A 381 4.08 12.35 -3.21
CA ASN A 381 5.49 12.59 -3.54
C ASN A 381 6.47 11.96 -2.53
N GLY A 382 6.00 11.08 -1.64
CA GLY A 382 6.80 10.38 -0.62
C GLY A 382 7.21 11.23 0.58
N VAL A 383 6.87 12.54 0.58
CA VAL A 383 7.11 13.42 1.73
C VAL A 383 6.16 13.05 2.86
N VAL A 384 6.65 13.10 4.09
CA VAL A 384 5.85 12.84 5.29
C VAL A 384 5.70 14.13 6.08
N ILE A 385 4.49 14.38 6.56
CA ILE A 385 4.17 15.48 7.47
C ILE A 385 3.75 14.88 8.80
N PHE A 386 4.28 15.41 9.90
CA PHE A 386 4.05 14.88 11.23
C PHE A 386 3.89 15.97 12.30
N THR A 387 3.09 15.68 13.32
CA THR A 387 2.84 16.56 14.48
C THR A 387 4.01 16.47 15.46
N ASN A 388 4.77 17.55 15.66
CA ASN A 388 5.80 17.56 16.70
C ASN A 388 5.18 17.62 18.10
N THR A 389 5.99 17.27 19.10
CA THR A 389 5.59 17.39 20.51
C THR A 389 5.46 18.88 20.92
N ALA A 390 4.47 19.19 21.77
CA ALA A 390 4.31 20.52 22.39
C ALA A 390 4.27 21.69 21.37
N GLN A 391 4.99 22.77 21.64
CA GLN A 391 4.92 24.05 20.91
C GLN A 391 5.58 24.04 19.53
N TYR A 392 6.11 22.90 19.09
CA TYR A 392 6.97 22.79 17.91
C TYR A 392 6.22 22.48 16.60
N GLY A 393 4.89 22.64 16.59
CA GLY A 393 4.06 22.60 15.39
C GLY A 393 4.18 21.33 14.55
N TYR A 394 4.39 21.50 13.26
CA TYR A 394 4.43 20.43 12.27
C TYR A 394 5.81 20.33 11.62
N GLY A 395 6.34 19.12 11.50
CA GLY A 395 7.56 18.82 10.77
C GLY A 395 7.25 18.28 9.37
N ILE A 396 8.21 18.46 8.46
CA ILE A 396 8.29 17.69 7.21
C ILE A 396 9.54 16.83 7.19
N MET A 397 9.45 15.77 6.42
CA MET A 397 10.52 14.83 6.21
C MET A 397 10.46 14.35 4.77
N VAL A 398 11.48 14.68 4.00
CA VAL A 398 11.55 14.38 2.57
C VAL A 398 12.33 13.08 2.35
N PRO A 399 11.93 12.24 1.39
CA PRO A 399 12.76 11.12 0.95
C PRO A 399 13.99 11.67 0.23
N ASP A 400 15.17 11.11 0.53
CA ASP A 400 16.38 11.32 -0.25
C ASP A 400 16.84 9.99 -0.87
N ALA A 401 17.83 10.04 -1.76
CA ALA A 401 18.33 8.87 -2.49
C ALA A 401 19.00 7.80 -1.59
N SER A 402 19.23 8.10 -0.31
CA SER A 402 19.77 7.17 0.70
C SER A 402 18.72 6.69 1.70
N PHE A 403 17.45 7.10 1.54
CA PHE A 403 16.39 7.01 2.56
C PHE A 403 16.77 7.64 3.92
N VAL A 404 17.76 8.54 3.92
CA VAL A 404 18.17 9.34 5.08
C VAL A 404 17.27 10.56 5.14
N TRP A 405 16.12 10.33 5.75
CA TRP A 405 15.10 11.30 6.08
C TRP A 405 15.65 12.50 6.88
N SER A 406 16.09 13.51 6.13
CA SER A 406 16.69 14.73 6.66
C SER A 406 15.61 15.62 7.31
N PRO A 407 15.63 15.82 8.65
CA PRO A 407 14.64 16.64 9.31
C PRO A 407 14.86 18.12 8.95
N VAL A 408 13.84 18.76 8.40
CA VAL A 408 13.83 20.21 8.18
C VAL A 408 13.69 20.93 9.53
N PRO A 409 14.38 22.05 9.78
CA PRO A 409 14.25 22.80 11.03
C PRO A 409 12.78 23.16 11.32
N THR A 410 12.20 22.47 12.30
CA THR A 410 10.74 22.30 12.42
C THR A 410 9.96 23.54 12.85
N SER A 411 10.63 24.60 13.31
CA SER A 411 9.99 25.86 13.70
C SER A 411 9.58 26.74 12.50
N ASP A 412 10.21 26.55 11.33
CA ASP A 412 10.16 27.51 10.23
C ASP A 412 9.39 27.03 9.00
N THR A 413 9.07 25.74 8.92
CA THR A 413 8.52 25.13 7.70
C THR A 413 7.10 25.58 7.39
N PHE A 414 6.18 25.49 8.35
CA PHE A 414 4.76 25.82 8.16
C PHE A 414 4.31 27.09 8.91
N ALA A 415 5.16 27.70 9.72
CA ALA A 415 4.76 28.82 10.58
C ALA A 415 5.93 29.74 10.98
N PRO A 416 6.75 30.27 10.04
CA PRO A 416 7.88 31.12 10.40
C PRO A 416 7.42 32.33 11.24
N ASN A 417 7.90 32.41 12.48
CA ASN A 417 7.54 33.40 13.51
C ASN A 417 6.11 33.30 14.10
N LYS A 418 5.44 32.15 14.01
CA LYS A 418 4.13 31.91 14.65
C LYS A 418 4.17 30.61 15.45
N ILE A 419 3.85 30.67 16.75
CA ILE A 419 3.77 29.46 17.58
C ILE A 419 2.40 28.80 17.35
N LEU A 420 2.40 27.78 16.50
CA LEU A 420 1.32 26.81 16.41
C LEU A 420 1.78 25.53 17.12
N SER A 421 1.07 25.12 18.16
CA SER A 421 1.23 23.79 18.75
C SER A 421 0.34 22.82 17.99
N ALA A 422 0.88 21.72 17.45
CA ALA A 422 0.02 20.71 16.81
C ALA A 422 -0.91 20.01 17.82
N GLY A 423 -0.60 20.09 19.12
CA GLY A 423 -1.37 19.43 20.18
C GLY A 423 -1.44 17.91 19.95
N ARG A 424 -2.66 17.42 19.75
CA ARG A 424 -2.94 16.06 19.26
C ARG A 424 -3.78 16.09 17.96
N CYS A 425 -3.66 17.15 17.17
CA CYS A 425 -4.53 17.37 16.01
C CYS A 425 -4.01 16.63 14.76
N GLN A 426 -4.90 16.02 14.00
CA GLN A 426 -4.57 15.22 12.81
C GLN A 426 -4.62 16.06 11.53
N PRO A 427 -3.50 16.19 10.77
CA PRO A 427 -3.47 16.92 9.51
C PRO A 427 -4.17 16.12 8.41
N CYS A 428 -4.90 16.81 7.52
CA CYS A 428 -5.53 16.20 6.34
C CYS A 428 -4.84 16.71 5.06
N VAL A 429 -4.92 15.99 3.94
CA VAL A 429 -4.37 16.42 2.65
C VAL A 429 -5.27 16.00 1.51
N ASP A 430 -5.48 16.87 0.52
CA ASP A 430 -6.27 16.56 -0.68
C ASP A 430 -5.46 15.87 -1.79
N ALA A 431 -6.14 15.54 -2.89
CA ALA A 431 -5.56 14.91 -4.06
C ALA A 431 -4.45 15.74 -4.73
N ASP A 432 -4.44 17.07 -4.54
CA ASP A 432 -3.46 18.02 -5.08
C ASP A 432 -2.27 18.24 -4.14
N ASN A 433 -2.10 17.41 -3.10
CA ASN A 433 -1.12 17.60 -2.03
C ASN A 433 -1.25 18.97 -1.31
N CYS A 434 -2.43 19.58 -1.26
CA CYS A 434 -2.67 20.72 -0.37
C CYS A 434 -3.08 20.21 1.02
N VAL A 435 -2.33 20.62 2.03
CA VAL A 435 -2.35 20.06 3.38
C VAL A 435 -3.00 21.03 4.35
N TYR A 436 -3.95 20.54 5.14
CA TYR A 436 -4.74 21.29 6.12
C TYR A 436 -4.22 20.98 7.53
N LEU A 437 -3.67 22.00 8.19
CA LEU A 437 -2.97 21.88 9.48
C LEU A 437 -3.77 22.58 10.60
N PRO A 438 -4.62 21.85 11.35
CA PRO A 438 -5.22 22.36 12.59
C PRO A 438 -4.20 22.40 13.74
N GLY A 439 -4.39 23.28 14.72
CA GLY A 439 -3.53 23.32 15.91
C GLY A 439 -3.94 24.38 16.92
N ILE A 440 -3.23 24.44 18.03
CA ILE A 440 -3.45 25.41 19.10
C ILE A 440 -2.60 26.65 18.80
N ALA A 441 -3.26 27.80 18.65
CA ALA A 441 -2.57 29.09 18.60
C ALA A 441 -2.00 29.41 19.98
N GLU A 442 -0.68 29.53 20.08
CA GLU A 442 0.01 29.87 21.32
C GLU A 442 0.78 31.19 21.17
N GLY A 443 0.98 31.93 22.27
CA GLY A 443 1.74 33.19 22.29
C GLY A 443 1.24 34.22 21.26
N SER A 444 2.03 34.47 20.22
CA SER A 444 1.74 35.41 19.12
C SER A 444 1.00 34.78 17.92
N GLY A 445 0.53 33.54 18.05
CA GLY A 445 -0.32 32.86 17.06
C GLY A 445 -1.59 33.65 16.76
N THR A 446 -1.94 33.77 15.47
CA THR A 446 -3.11 34.53 14.98
C THR A 446 -4.04 33.70 14.10
N TRP A 447 -3.81 32.39 14.06
CA TRP A 447 -4.59 31.40 13.32
C TRP A 447 -4.41 30.05 14.01
N ASN A 448 -5.41 29.19 13.90
CA ASN A 448 -5.43 27.84 14.46
C ASN A 448 -5.73 26.77 13.41
N LEU A 449 -5.98 27.16 12.16
CA LEU A 449 -6.06 26.29 11.00
C LEU A 449 -5.49 27.01 9.76
N ALA A 450 -4.74 26.29 8.92
CA ALA A 450 -4.22 26.81 7.67
C ALA A 450 -4.04 25.73 6.60
N SER A 451 -4.05 26.12 5.33
CA SER A 451 -3.78 25.25 4.17
C SER A 451 -2.44 25.59 3.51
N PHE A 452 -1.70 24.57 3.05
CA PHE A 452 -0.37 24.72 2.43
C PHE A 452 -0.24 23.86 1.17
N ASP A 453 0.24 24.43 0.06
CA ASP A 453 0.65 23.65 -1.12
C ASP A 453 1.97 22.90 -0.83
N CYS A 454 1.86 21.58 -0.78
CA CYS A 454 2.95 20.65 -0.48
C CYS A 454 3.38 19.80 -1.69
N THR A 455 2.93 20.15 -2.91
CA THR A 455 3.31 19.47 -4.17
C THR A 455 4.82 19.47 -4.36
N ASN A 456 5.44 20.63 -4.18
CA ASN A 456 6.88 20.84 -4.29
C ASN A 456 7.45 21.17 -2.90
N LEU A 457 7.76 20.13 -2.13
CA LEU A 457 8.45 20.23 -0.84
C LEU A 457 9.91 19.73 -0.97
N THR A 458 10.82 20.48 -0.35
CA THR A 458 12.25 20.18 -0.27
C THR A 458 12.74 20.38 1.16
N ALA A 459 13.92 19.85 1.49
CA ALA A 459 14.53 20.01 2.81
C ALA A 459 14.81 21.48 3.24
N SER A 460 14.71 22.44 2.31
CA SER A 460 14.92 23.88 2.54
C SER A 460 13.64 24.72 2.43
N SER A 461 12.48 24.07 2.22
CA SER A 461 11.21 24.77 2.01
C SER A 461 10.73 25.50 3.27
N LYS A 462 10.59 26.82 3.19
CA LYS A 462 9.72 27.62 4.07
C LYS A 462 8.41 27.88 3.35
N LYS A 463 7.27 27.67 3.99
CA LYS A 463 5.95 27.83 3.39
C LYS A 463 5.14 28.92 4.09
N THR A 464 4.58 29.81 3.29
CA THR A 464 3.44 30.63 3.66
C THR A 464 2.16 29.83 3.42
N PRO A 465 1.13 29.97 4.27
CA PRO A 465 -0.15 29.32 4.01
C PRO A 465 -0.83 29.92 2.76
N LYS A 466 -1.54 29.08 1.99
CA LYS A 466 -2.47 29.52 0.92
C LYS A 466 -3.56 30.42 1.52
N TRP A 467 -4.05 30.01 2.68
CA TRP A 467 -4.95 30.75 3.57
C TRP A 467 -4.77 30.26 5.00
N SER A 468 -5.08 31.12 5.97
CA SER A 468 -5.15 30.76 7.38
C SER A 468 -6.35 31.42 8.04
N VAL A 469 -6.95 30.73 9.00
CA VAL A 469 -8.15 31.17 9.72
C VAL A 469 -7.99 30.94 11.22
N ASN A 470 -8.68 31.75 12.01
CA ASN A 470 -8.76 31.59 13.45
C ASN A 470 -10.21 31.30 13.86
N LEU A 471 -10.56 30.02 13.99
CA LEU A 471 -11.89 29.62 14.49
C LEU A 471 -11.97 29.91 16.00
N PRO A 472 -13.01 30.61 16.50
CA PRO A 472 -13.05 31.07 17.88
C PRO A 472 -13.05 29.95 18.91
N ASP A 473 -13.71 28.82 18.61
CA ASP A 473 -13.87 27.67 19.50
C ASP A 473 -12.58 26.88 19.73
N GLY A 474 -11.67 26.89 18.75
CA GLY A 474 -10.33 26.32 18.84
C GLY A 474 -10.24 24.79 18.94
N PHE A 475 -9.01 24.30 19.05
CA PHE A 475 -8.68 22.87 18.96
C PHE A 475 -7.82 22.40 20.13
N GLN A 476 -7.82 21.10 20.40
CA GLN A 476 -6.97 20.43 21.39
C GLN A 476 -6.54 19.02 20.93
N GLN A 477 -7.47 18.18 20.50
CA GLN A 477 -7.31 16.81 20.04
C GLN A 477 -8.42 16.47 19.03
N THR A 478 -8.24 16.88 17.78
CA THR A 478 -9.24 16.71 16.70
C THR A 478 -8.58 16.27 15.39
N GLY A 479 -9.34 16.19 14.31
CA GLY A 479 -8.84 15.91 12.97
C GLY A 479 -9.81 16.44 11.93
N ALA A 480 -9.33 16.56 10.69
CA ALA A 480 -10.14 17.06 9.58
C ALA A 480 -10.37 15.97 8.53
N SER A 481 -11.51 16.08 7.86
CA SER A 481 -11.86 15.29 6.68
C SER A 481 -12.38 16.18 5.57
N LEU A 482 -12.34 15.70 4.33
CA LEU A 482 -12.87 16.42 3.17
C LEU A 482 -14.25 15.91 2.74
N SER A 483 -14.96 16.69 1.94
CA SER A 483 -16.03 16.19 1.06
C SER A 483 -15.46 15.40 -0.12
N ALA A 484 -16.28 14.58 -0.80
CA ALA A 484 -15.85 13.72 -1.91
C ALA A 484 -15.23 14.49 -3.10
N ASP A 485 -15.65 15.73 -3.31
CA ASP A 485 -15.14 16.66 -4.32
C ASP A 485 -13.92 17.48 -3.86
N GLY A 486 -13.46 17.31 -2.60
CA GLY A 486 -12.39 18.09 -2.01
C GLY A 486 -12.70 19.58 -1.76
N THR A 487 -13.95 20.05 -1.95
CA THR A 487 -14.26 21.49 -1.82
C THR A 487 -14.60 21.95 -0.40
N THR A 488 -14.93 21.00 0.48
CA THR A 488 -15.26 21.23 1.90
C THR A 488 -14.24 20.56 2.81
N LEU A 489 -13.82 21.26 3.85
CA LEU A 489 -13.09 20.71 5.00
C LEU A 489 -14.01 20.68 6.22
N TYR A 490 -14.23 19.50 6.79
CA TYR A 490 -14.98 19.29 8.02
C TYR A 490 -14.01 19.10 9.20
N ILE A 491 -14.26 19.77 10.32
CA ILE A 491 -13.45 19.63 11.54
C ILE A 491 -14.28 19.92 12.79
N VAL A 492 -14.02 19.21 13.89
CA VAL A 492 -14.60 19.51 15.21
C VAL A 492 -13.67 20.43 15.99
N ALA A 493 -14.17 21.60 16.39
CA ALA A 493 -13.54 22.48 17.35
C ALA A 493 -13.79 21.96 18.78
N ASP A 494 -12.90 21.07 19.22
CA ASP A 494 -13.05 20.25 20.43
C ASP A 494 -12.66 20.94 21.73
N LYS A 495 -12.02 22.12 21.65
CA LYS A 495 -11.65 22.93 22.82
C LYS A 495 -12.86 23.67 23.42
N ALA A 496 -13.89 23.95 22.62
CA ALA A 496 -15.16 24.46 23.12
C ALA A 496 -15.98 23.35 23.79
N THR A 497 -16.80 23.72 24.78
CA THR A 497 -17.76 22.82 25.44
C THR A 497 -19.11 23.55 25.56
N PRO A 498 -20.16 23.10 24.85
CA PRO A 498 -20.14 22.00 23.87
C PRO A 498 -19.26 22.30 22.66
N SER A 499 -18.84 21.26 21.94
CA SER A 499 -17.92 21.40 20.79
C SER A 499 -18.67 21.82 19.52
N VAL A 500 -17.96 22.46 18.59
CA VAL A 500 -18.57 23.02 17.36
C VAL A 500 -18.01 22.33 16.12
N VAL A 501 -18.89 21.77 15.29
CA VAL A 501 -18.51 21.26 13.96
C VAL A 501 -18.45 22.42 12.98
N TYR A 502 -17.38 22.50 12.21
CA TYR A 502 -17.18 23.49 11.16
C TYR A 502 -17.06 22.83 9.79
N ALA A 503 -17.74 23.40 8.79
CA ALA A 503 -17.48 23.16 7.38
C ALA A 503 -16.89 24.41 6.74
N LEU A 504 -15.71 24.28 6.12
CA LEU A 504 -14.97 25.40 5.53
C LEU A 504 -14.71 25.16 4.04
N ASN A 505 -14.65 26.23 3.25
CA ASN A 505 -14.18 26.18 1.86
C ASN A 505 -12.68 25.86 1.80
N THR A 506 -12.28 24.77 1.15
CA THR A 506 -10.85 24.41 1.00
C THR A 506 -10.04 25.42 0.17
N SER A 507 -10.70 26.24 -0.65
CA SER A 507 -10.06 27.26 -1.48
C SER A 507 -9.58 28.50 -0.71
N ASN A 508 -10.21 28.86 0.42
CA ASN A 508 -9.94 30.11 1.13
C ASN A 508 -10.13 30.09 2.67
N GLY A 509 -10.56 28.96 3.25
CA GLY A 509 -10.77 28.79 4.69
C GLY A 509 -12.03 29.46 5.25
N SER A 510 -12.91 30.03 4.41
CA SER A 510 -14.14 30.66 4.89
C SER A 510 -15.19 29.62 5.31
N THR A 511 -15.88 29.90 6.42
CA THR A 511 -16.96 29.04 6.94
C THR A 511 -18.13 28.97 5.96
N ARG A 512 -18.51 27.75 5.54
CA ARG A 512 -19.78 27.46 4.86
C ARG A 512 -20.92 27.43 5.87
N TRP A 513 -20.74 26.64 6.93
CA TRP A 513 -21.66 26.52 8.06
C TRP A 513 -20.91 26.05 9.31
N SER A 514 -21.56 26.18 10.47
CA SER A 514 -21.12 25.58 11.73
C SER A 514 -22.32 25.03 12.49
N TYR A 515 -22.13 23.91 13.19
CA TYR A 515 -23.14 23.26 14.00
C TYR A 515 -22.62 23.05 15.43
N THR A 516 -23.30 23.61 16.42
CA THR A 516 -22.96 23.42 17.84
C THR A 516 -23.57 22.11 18.33
N LEU A 517 -22.74 21.18 18.80
CA LEU A 517 -23.18 19.96 19.46
C LEU A 517 -23.83 20.30 20.82
N ASP A 518 -24.45 19.33 21.47
CA ASP A 518 -24.95 19.49 22.85
C ASP A 518 -23.96 18.98 23.92
N ALA A 519 -22.84 18.39 23.48
CA ALA A 519 -21.79 17.84 24.33
C ALA A 519 -20.39 18.15 23.78
N ALA A 520 -19.35 17.82 24.55
CA ALA A 520 -17.98 17.80 24.05
C ALA A 520 -17.80 16.65 23.03
N SER A 521 -16.98 16.86 22.01
CA SER A 521 -16.57 15.83 21.06
C SER A 521 -15.13 16.07 20.61
N ASN A 522 -14.35 14.99 20.56
CA ASN A 522 -13.03 14.92 19.94
C ASN A 522 -13.02 13.99 18.71
N SER A 523 -14.21 13.76 18.14
CA SER A 523 -14.39 12.93 16.95
C SER A 523 -13.75 13.60 15.74
N ILE A 524 -12.98 12.84 14.99
CA ILE A 524 -12.65 13.17 13.60
C ILE A 524 -13.90 12.84 12.78
N PRO A 525 -14.41 13.75 11.93
CA PRO A 525 -15.62 13.46 11.19
C PRO A 525 -15.36 12.40 10.11
N ALA A 526 -16.18 11.36 10.03
CA ALA A 526 -16.26 10.48 8.87
C ALA A 526 -17.31 11.02 7.88
N VAL A 527 -17.15 10.74 6.58
CA VAL A 527 -18.06 11.26 5.55
C VAL A 527 -18.59 10.11 4.70
N ASP A 528 -19.89 10.00 4.47
CA ASP A 528 -20.44 8.91 3.67
C ASP A 528 -20.55 9.22 2.16
N ASN A 529 -20.96 8.23 1.36
CA ASN A 529 -21.24 8.39 -0.06
C ASN A 529 -22.34 9.42 -0.41
N LEU A 530 -23.14 9.84 0.58
CA LEU A 530 -24.18 10.87 0.44
C LEU A 530 -23.68 12.26 0.88
N GLY A 531 -22.42 12.38 1.31
CA GLY A 531 -21.83 13.61 1.84
C GLY A 531 -22.25 13.96 3.26
N GLN A 532 -22.91 13.04 3.98
CA GLN A 532 -23.26 13.22 5.38
C GLN A 532 -22.03 13.07 6.28
N ILE A 533 -22.03 13.75 7.42
CA ILE A 533 -20.90 13.87 8.34
C ILE A 533 -21.23 13.16 9.65
N HIS A 534 -20.50 12.08 9.93
CA HIS A 534 -20.71 11.17 11.05
C HIS A 534 -19.68 11.46 12.15
N LEU A 535 -20.15 11.60 13.38
CA LEU A 535 -19.31 11.89 14.54
C LEU A 535 -19.92 11.32 15.83
N CYS A 536 -19.10 11.16 16.86
CA CYS A 536 -19.54 10.72 18.19
C CYS A 536 -19.34 11.82 19.25
N THR A 537 -20.18 11.86 20.27
CA THR A 537 -20.04 12.77 21.43
C THR A 537 -19.45 12.06 22.65
N LYS A 538 -18.85 12.81 23.57
CA LYS A 538 -18.35 12.28 24.86
C LYS A 538 -19.47 11.83 25.80
N THR A 539 -20.71 12.21 25.53
CA THR A 539 -21.93 11.68 26.15
C THR A 539 -22.44 10.40 25.47
N GLY A 540 -21.76 9.90 24.45
CA GLY A 540 -22.04 8.62 23.79
C GLY A 540 -23.18 8.63 22.77
N ASP A 541 -23.50 9.81 22.25
CA ASP A 541 -24.39 9.98 21.11
C ASP A 541 -23.64 9.80 19.79
N TYR A 542 -24.25 9.08 18.86
CA TYR A 542 -23.87 9.03 17.46
C TYR A 542 -24.67 10.07 16.68
N VAL A 543 -23.98 11.01 16.02
CA VAL A 543 -24.58 12.17 15.35
C VAL A 543 -24.22 12.16 13.87
N VAL A 544 -25.22 12.45 13.03
CA VAL A 544 -25.05 12.60 11.58
C VAL A 544 -25.63 13.93 11.13
N LEU A 545 -24.81 14.74 10.46
CA LEU A 545 -25.19 15.99 9.81
C LEU A 545 -25.25 15.81 8.29
N SER A 546 -26.05 16.60 7.58
CA SER A 546 -26.00 16.69 6.11
C SER A 546 -24.76 17.45 5.63
N ALA A 547 -24.48 17.40 4.32
CA ALA A 547 -23.43 18.22 3.70
C ALA A 547 -23.62 19.74 3.92
N GLU A 548 -24.86 20.17 4.19
CA GLU A 548 -25.30 21.55 4.49
C GLU A 548 -25.30 21.87 6.00
N GLY A 549 -25.00 20.88 6.87
CA GLY A 549 -24.91 21.07 8.32
C GLY A 549 -26.22 20.85 9.09
N GLU A 550 -27.25 20.30 8.45
CA GLU A 550 -28.53 19.99 9.10
C GLU A 550 -28.45 18.67 9.89
N LEU A 551 -29.03 18.60 11.09
CA LEU A 551 -29.10 17.35 11.85
C LEU A 551 -30.00 16.33 11.13
N ARG A 552 -29.44 15.17 10.78
CA ARG A 552 -30.16 14.05 10.15
C ARG A 552 -30.50 12.95 11.15
N TYR A 553 -29.53 12.55 11.96
CA TYR A 553 -29.71 11.52 12.98
C TYR A 553 -28.96 11.89 14.26
N LYS A 554 -29.55 11.57 15.41
CA LYS A 554 -28.90 11.59 16.72
C LYS A 554 -29.44 10.43 17.55
N GLU A 555 -28.60 9.45 17.83
CA GLU A 555 -28.97 8.26 18.61
C GLU A 555 -28.01 8.06 19.78
N HIS A 556 -28.54 7.80 20.97
CA HIS A 556 -27.75 7.57 22.17
C HIS A 556 -27.45 6.08 22.31
N LEU A 557 -26.17 5.69 22.16
CA LEU A 557 -25.78 4.27 22.01
C LEU A 557 -24.81 3.78 23.10
N ALA A 558 -24.12 4.68 23.78
CA ALA A 558 -23.15 4.40 24.84
C ALA A 558 -23.25 5.47 25.94
N ASP A 559 -22.70 5.24 27.13
CA ASP A 559 -22.59 6.29 28.16
C ASP A 559 -21.48 7.30 27.83
N SER A 560 -20.46 6.86 27.10
CA SER A 560 -19.41 7.73 26.57
C SER A 560 -18.72 7.14 25.35
N VAL A 561 -18.42 7.99 24.37
CA VAL A 561 -17.49 7.71 23.27
C VAL A 561 -16.39 8.77 23.30
N ASP A 562 -15.15 8.34 23.54
CA ASP A 562 -13.98 9.21 23.47
C ASP A 562 -13.20 8.76 22.22
N GLY A 563 -13.58 9.28 21.04
CA GLY A 563 -13.14 8.73 19.75
C GLY A 563 -13.97 9.17 18.55
N SER A 564 -13.73 8.51 17.42
CA SER A 564 -14.33 8.78 16.10
C SER A 564 -15.04 7.52 15.58
N PRO A 565 -16.08 7.65 14.74
CA PRO A 565 -16.56 6.56 13.92
C PRO A 565 -15.67 6.36 12.68
N THR A 566 -15.63 5.14 12.17
CA THR A 566 -15.04 4.78 10.87
C THR A 566 -16.08 4.06 10.02
N ILE A 567 -16.18 4.42 8.74
CA ILE A 567 -17.10 3.80 7.78
C ILE A 567 -16.30 2.82 6.93
N SER A 568 -16.71 1.55 6.91
CA SER A 568 -16.14 0.52 6.02
C SER A 568 -16.56 0.73 4.57
N GLU A 569 -15.85 0.12 3.61
CA GLU A 569 -16.12 0.22 2.17
C GLU A 569 -17.57 -0.07 1.76
N TRP A 570 -18.33 -0.82 2.57
CA TRP A 570 -19.75 -1.10 2.34
C TRP A 570 -20.71 -0.07 2.97
N GLY A 571 -20.24 0.92 3.70
CA GLY A 571 -21.07 1.94 4.37
C GLY A 571 -21.51 1.60 5.80
N TYR A 572 -21.13 0.44 6.35
CA TYR A 572 -21.35 0.19 7.78
C TYR A 572 -20.36 1.02 8.61
N SER A 573 -20.88 1.71 9.62
CA SER A 573 -20.09 2.53 10.54
C SER A 573 -19.80 1.79 11.83
N TYR A 574 -18.56 1.89 12.31
CA TYR A 574 -18.10 1.29 13.55
C TYR A 574 -17.48 2.33 14.49
N PHE A 575 -17.71 2.20 15.78
CA PHE A 575 -17.10 3.04 16.82
C PHE A 575 -16.97 2.27 18.14
N LEU A 576 -16.12 2.77 19.04
CA LEU A 576 -15.88 2.18 20.36
C LEU A 576 -16.54 3.02 21.46
N GLY A 577 -17.46 2.44 22.23
CA GLY A 577 -18.21 3.13 23.28
C GLY A 577 -18.23 2.36 24.60
N LYS A 578 -18.33 3.09 25.71
CA LYS A 578 -18.45 2.51 27.05
C LYS A 578 -19.92 2.22 27.39
N ASP A 579 -20.17 1.01 27.85
CA ASP A 579 -21.43 0.59 28.45
C ASP A 579 -21.16 0.28 29.94
N SER A 580 -21.49 1.23 30.80
CA SER A 580 -21.26 1.18 32.24
C SER A 580 -22.22 0.22 32.93
N ALA A 581 -23.43 0.02 32.38
CA ALA A 581 -24.40 -0.93 32.89
C ALA A 581 -23.93 -2.38 32.68
N ALA A 582 -23.31 -2.67 31.53
CA ALA A 582 -22.66 -3.96 31.25
C ALA A 582 -21.24 -4.07 31.84
N GLY A 583 -20.66 -2.98 32.37
CA GLY A 583 -19.26 -2.94 32.81
C GLY A 583 -18.26 -3.18 31.68
N ALA A 584 -18.66 -2.91 30.43
CA ALA A 584 -17.93 -3.27 29.21
C ALA A 584 -17.55 -2.07 28.34
N LEU A 585 -16.48 -2.24 27.56
CA LEU A 585 -16.15 -1.42 26.41
C LEU A 585 -16.59 -2.22 25.17
N LYS A 586 -17.42 -1.62 24.32
CA LYS A 586 -18.07 -2.28 23.19
C LYS A 586 -17.70 -1.62 21.86
N VAL A 587 -17.49 -2.44 20.82
CA VAL A 587 -17.59 -1.97 19.44
C VAL A 587 -19.05 -2.03 19.04
N TYR A 588 -19.55 -0.96 18.44
CA TYR A 588 -20.89 -0.83 17.90
C TYR A 588 -20.83 -0.83 16.37
N SER A 589 -21.81 -1.42 15.71
CA SER A 589 -22.00 -1.34 14.26
C SER A 589 -23.36 -0.74 13.93
N VAL A 590 -23.39 0.29 13.09
CA VAL A 590 -24.62 0.97 12.67
C VAL A 590 -24.72 1.08 11.15
N ALA A 591 -25.94 0.96 10.65
CA ALA A 591 -26.32 1.16 9.25
C ALA A 591 -27.34 2.30 9.13
N LEU A 592 -27.30 3.00 8.00
CA LEU A 592 -28.15 4.14 7.71
C LEU A 592 -28.69 4.03 6.26
N PRO A 593 -29.90 4.55 5.97
CA PRO A 593 -30.52 4.42 4.65
C PRO A 593 -29.67 5.05 3.54
N GLY A 594 -29.45 4.32 2.45
CA GLY A 594 -28.67 4.79 1.30
C GLY A 594 -27.16 4.95 1.55
N VAL A 595 -26.66 4.50 2.71
CA VAL A 595 -25.23 4.56 3.06
C VAL A 595 -24.54 3.27 2.61
N THR A 596 -23.80 3.39 1.51
CA THR A 596 -23.29 2.26 0.71
C THR A 596 -21.77 2.15 0.69
N SER A 597 -21.06 3.24 1.04
CA SER A 597 -19.60 3.31 1.10
C SER A 597 -19.19 4.56 1.90
N PRO A 598 -17.91 4.70 2.30
CA PRO A 598 -17.37 6.00 2.62
C PRO A 598 -17.46 6.96 1.42
N ALA A 599 -17.35 8.25 1.69
CA ALA A 599 -17.02 9.23 0.66
C ALA A 599 -15.68 8.91 0.00
N ALA A 600 -15.54 9.25 -1.27
CA ALA A 600 -14.25 9.26 -1.98
C ALA A 600 -13.31 10.40 -1.49
N SER A 601 -13.32 10.76 -0.21
CA SER A 601 -12.67 11.95 0.35
C SER A 601 -11.51 11.68 1.32
N ALA A 602 -10.65 12.68 1.49
CA ALA A 602 -9.48 12.56 2.34
C ALA A 602 -9.80 12.58 3.83
N TRP A 603 -9.37 11.58 4.59
CA TRP A 603 -9.56 11.53 6.05
C TRP A 603 -8.22 11.44 6.79
N SER A 604 -8.10 12.15 7.91
CA SER A 604 -6.98 12.02 8.84
C SER A 604 -7.27 11.13 10.05
N GLN A 605 -8.21 10.17 9.90
CA GLN A 605 -8.74 9.38 11.01
C GLN A 605 -7.67 8.64 11.82
N TYR A 606 -7.88 8.63 13.14
CA TYR A 606 -7.23 7.70 14.05
C TYR A 606 -7.63 6.29 13.63
N GLY A 607 -6.66 5.44 13.31
CA GLY A 607 -6.89 4.16 12.65
C GLY A 607 -7.21 4.32 11.16
N GLN A 608 -6.19 4.11 10.33
CA GLN A 608 -6.30 4.29 8.88
C GLN A 608 -6.69 2.98 8.19
N ASN A 609 -7.53 3.06 7.16
CA ASN A 609 -7.57 2.08 6.07
C ASN A 609 -6.82 2.69 4.88
N ALA A 610 -5.82 1.97 4.35
CA ALA A 610 -4.99 2.47 3.26
C ALA A 610 -5.79 2.86 2.00
N ARG A 611 -6.93 2.22 1.70
CA ARG A 611 -7.82 2.59 0.57
C ARG A 611 -8.53 3.93 0.73
N HIS A 612 -8.58 4.47 1.96
CA HIS A 612 -9.13 5.79 2.23
C HIS A 612 -8.04 6.83 2.55
N SER A 613 -6.76 6.41 2.49
CA SER A 613 -5.62 7.31 2.58
C SER A 613 -5.44 8.13 1.29
N ASN A 614 -4.83 9.30 1.43
CA ASN A 614 -4.69 10.27 0.34
C ASN A 614 -3.58 9.92 -0.65
N TYR A 615 -2.84 8.84 -0.37
CA TYR A 615 -1.90 8.27 -1.33
C TYR A 615 -2.64 7.53 -2.46
N GLN A 616 -3.82 6.96 -2.19
CA GLN A 616 -4.56 6.11 -3.12
C GLN A 616 -5.68 6.82 -3.91
N LYS A 617 -5.75 8.16 -3.83
CA LYS A 617 -6.78 8.99 -4.49
C LYS A 617 -6.18 9.85 -5.58
#